data_AF-A0A9E3WZT8-F1
#
_entry.id   AF-A0A9E3WZT8-F1
#
_cell.length_a   1.000
_cell.length_b   1.000
_cell.length_c   1.000
_cell.angle_alpha   90.00
_cell.angle_beta   90.00
_cell.angle_gamma   90.00
#
_symmetry.space_group_name_H-M   'P 1'
#
loop_
_entity.id
_entity.type
_entity.pdbx_description
1 polymer ?
#
loop_
_entity_poly.entity_id
_entity_poly.type
_entity_poly.pdbx_seq_one_letter_code
_entity_poly.pdbx_strand_id
1 'polypeptide(L)'
;TFPLRWLRANCPCATCREERRSAALETDLLKLSTGPLPSTQIASAELVGNYAIRLRWTDGHDAGIYAFTVLRDSCPCADCHPAGPPETLVA
;
A
#
# COMPACT_ATOMS: atom_id res chain seq x y z
N THR A 1 -4.09 -14.74 1.30
CA THR A 1 -4.87 -13.61 0.75
C THR A 1 -4.42 -12.31 1.39
N PHE A 2 -4.23 -11.24 0.61
CA PHE A 2 -3.86 -9.92 1.14
C PHE A 2 -5.12 -9.12 1.50
N PRO A 3 -5.21 -8.54 2.71
CA PRO A 3 -6.32 -7.66 3.05
C PRO A 3 -6.16 -6.29 2.36
N LEU A 4 -7.24 -5.77 1.77
CA LEU A 4 -7.22 -4.52 0.99
C LEU A 4 -6.75 -3.31 1.81
N ARG A 5 -7.12 -3.26 3.10
CA ARG A 5 -6.63 -2.24 4.05
C ARG A 5 -5.10 -2.18 4.11
N TRP A 6 -4.45 -3.34 4.03
CA TRP A 6 -3.00 -3.45 4.15
C TRP A 6 -2.31 -3.04 2.85
N LEU A 7 -2.87 -3.44 1.69
CA LEU A 7 -2.38 -2.97 0.39
C LEU A 7 -2.50 -1.45 0.25
N ARG A 8 -3.59 -0.85 0.76
CA ARG A 8 -3.80 0.59 0.73
C ARG A 8 -2.85 1.35 1.65
N ALA A 9 -2.65 0.87 2.88
CA ALA A 9 -1.70 1.43 3.83
C ALA A 9 -0.26 1.39 3.29
N ASN A 10 0.07 0.33 2.54
CA ASN A 10 1.36 0.12 1.92
C ASN A 10 1.45 0.58 0.47
N CYS A 11 0.58 1.49 0.02
CA CYS A 11 0.60 1.92 -1.38
C CYS A 11 2.00 2.45 -1.79
N PRO A 12 2.61 1.90 -2.86
CA PRO A 12 3.96 2.27 -3.29
C PRO A 12 3.99 3.49 -4.21
N CYS A 13 2.88 4.23 -4.40
CA CYS A 13 2.90 5.45 -5.20
C CYS A 13 3.71 6.57 -4.52
N ALA A 14 4.20 7.53 -5.32
CA ALA A 14 5.01 8.64 -4.81
C ALA A 14 4.29 9.45 -3.73
N THR A 15 3.00 9.77 -3.95
CA THR A 15 2.17 10.53 -3.00
C THR A 15 2.07 9.82 -1.66
N CYS A 16 1.63 8.55 -1.62
CA CYS A 16 1.50 7.82 -0.36
C CYS A 16 2.84 7.55 0.32
N ARG A 17 3.94 7.41 -0.44
CA ARG A 17 5.28 7.29 0.16
C ARG A 17 5.68 8.59 0.85
N GLU A 18 5.41 9.74 0.24
CA GLU A 18 5.74 11.04 0.82
C GLU A 18 4.84 11.38 2.01
N GLU A 19 3.54 11.10 1.93
CA GLU A 19 2.61 11.24 3.05
C GLU A 19 3.05 10.41 4.25
N ARG A 20 3.43 9.14 4.03
CA ARG A 20 3.97 8.28 5.10
C ARG A 20 5.29 8.78 5.66
N ARG A 21 6.19 9.28 4.81
CA ARG A 21 7.46 9.86 5.24
C ARG A 21 7.23 11.11 6.09
N SER A 22 6.38 12.01 5.62
CA SER A 22 6.03 13.25 6.33
C SER A 22 5.35 12.91 7.66
N ALA A 23 4.40 11.99 7.68
CA ALA A 23 3.74 11.53 8.91
C ALA A 23 4.73 10.91 9.94
N ALA A 24 5.80 10.26 9.48
CA ALA A 24 6.83 9.71 10.37
C ALA A 24 7.76 10.77 10.95
N LEU A 25 7.94 11.91 10.27
CA LEU A 25 8.80 13.01 10.69
C LEU A 25 8.06 14.07 11.51
N GLU A 26 6.74 14.14 11.38
CA GLU A 26 5.94 15.22 11.91
C GLU A 26 5.44 14.91 13.32
N THR A 27 5.99 15.63 14.30
CA THR A 27 5.59 15.54 15.71
C THR A 27 4.46 16.51 16.08
N ASP A 28 3.96 17.29 15.12
CA ASP A 28 2.93 18.31 15.36
C ASP A 28 1.53 17.70 15.36
N LEU A 29 0.96 17.58 16.57
CA LEU A 29 -0.35 16.96 16.84
C LEU A 29 -1.54 17.76 16.29
N LEU A 30 -1.34 19.00 15.85
CA LEU A 30 -2.41 19.88 15.35
C LEU A 30 -2.55 19.86 13.83
N LYS A 31 -1.79 19.01 13.12
CA LYS A 31 -1.88 18.95 11.66
C LYS A 31 -3.17 18.28 11.21
N LEU A 32 -4.08 19.09 10.70
CA LEU A 32 -5.34 18.63 10.13
C LEU A 32 -5.07 17.95 8.78
N SER A 33 -5.20 16.63 8.75
CA SER A 33 -5.15 15.85 7.50
C SER A 33 -6.28 16.29 6.58
N THR A 34 -5.95 17.05 5.55
CA THR A 34 -6.88 17.66 4.58
C THR A 34 -6.94 16.81 3.29
N GLY A 35 -7.05 15.49 3.47
CA GLY A 35 -7.15 14.52 2.37
C GLY A 35 -8.44 13.69 2.42
N PRO A 36 -8.94 13.18 1.28
CA PRO A 36 -9.99 12.16 1.29
C PRO A 36 -9.55 10.97 2.13
N LEU A 37 -10.45 10.42 2.95
CA LEU A 37 -10.16 9.20 3.69
C LEU A 37 -9.73 8.09 2.69
N PRO A 38 -8.64 7.37 2.96
CA PRO A 38 -8.15 6.34 2.05
C PRO A 38 -9.22 5.27 1.87
N SER A 39 -9.73 5.14 0.63
CA SER A 39 -10.71 4.11 0.32
C SER A 39 -10.02 2.76 0.23
N THR A 40 -10.66 1.73 0.78
CA THR A 40 -10.18 0.33 0.65
C THR A 40 -10.82 -0.39 -0.54
N GLN A 41 -11.57 0.32 -1.38
CA GLN A 41 -12.20 -0.24 -2.58
C GLN A 41 -11.29 -0.08 -3.80
N ILE A 42 -11.13 -1.19 -4.54
CA ILE A 42 -10.41 -1.22 -5.81
C ILE A 42 -11.39 -0.89 -6.93
N ALA A 43 -11.05 0.12 -7.74
CA ALA A 43 -11.77 0.47 -8.96
C ALA A 43 -11.38 -0.47 -10.12
N SER A 44 -10.09 -0.80 -10.26
CA SER A 44 -9.60 -1.77 -11.25
C SER A 44 -8.22 -2.29 -10.90
N ALA A 45 -7.85 -3.44 -11.47
CA ALA A 45 -6.53 -4.04 -11.36
C ALA A 45 -6.03 -4.38 -12.77
N GLU A 46 -4.80 -3.97 -13.08
CA GLU A 46 -4.15 -4.19 -14.37
C GLU A 46 -2.79 -4.86 -14.17
N LEU A 47 -2.45 -5.80 -15.04
CA LEU A 47 -1.10 -6.35 -15.09
C LEU A 47 -0.15 -5.34 -15.74
N VAL A 48 0.96 -5.06 -15.09
CA VAL A 48 2.04 -4.22 -15.63
C VAL A 48 3.15 -5.15 -16.10
N GLY A 49 3.13 -5.42 -17.41
CA GLY A 49 4.03 -6.42 -18.01
C GLY A 49 3.87 -7.79 -17.34
N ASN A 50 4.99 -8.41 -16.98
CA ASN A 50 5.03 -9.71 -16.31
C ASN A 50 5.72 -9.65 -14.92
N TYR A 51 5.80 -8.48 -14.30
CA TYR A 51 6.54 -8.29 -13.05
C TYR A 51 5.75 -7.63 -11.93
N ALA A 52 4.61 -7.01 -12.23
CA ALA A 52 3.82 -6.26 -11.26
C ALA A 52 2.33 -6.21 -11.58
N ILE A 53 1.54 -5.84 -10.57
CA ILE A 53 0.13 -5.46 -10.69
C ILE A 53 -0.01 -3.99 -10.32
N ARG A 54 -0.72 -3.23 -11.15
CA ARG A 54 -1.19 -1.89 -10.83
C ARG A 54 -2.61 -1.96 -10.29
N LEU A 55 -2.83 -1.35 -9.14
CA LEU A 55 -4.15 -1.22 -8.53
C LEU A 55 -4.62 0.22 -8.63
N ARG A 56 -5.82 0.42 -9.17
CA ARG A 56 -6.52 1.70 -9.13
C ARG A 56 -7.55 1.67 -8.00
N TRP A 57 -7.45 2.64 -7.12
CA TRP A 57 -8.34 2.83 -5.97
C TRP A 57 -9.47 3.81 -6.32
N THR A 58 -10.62 3.68 -5.66
CA THR A 58 -11.75 4.59 -5.89
C THR A 58 -11.52 6.00 -5.34
N ASP A 59 -10.48 6.21 -4.54
CA ASP A 59 -10.09 7.50 -3.95
C ASP A 59 -9.18 8.34 -4.88
N GLY A 60 -8.95 7.88 -6.11
CA GLY A 60 -8.10 8.55 -7.10
C GLY A 60 -6.64 8.11 -7.10
N HIS A 61 -6.22 7.19 -6.22
CA HIS A 61 -4.87 6.63 -6.29
C HIS A 61 -4.80 5.56 -7.40
N ASP A 62 -4.12 5.86 -8.51
CA ASP A 62 -4.01 4.96 -9.66
C ASP A 62 -2.57 4.56 -10.02
N ALA A 63 -1.58 5.20 -9.39
CA ALA A 63 -0.15 5.00 -9.65
C ALA A 63 0.51 3.91 -8.78
N GLY A 64 -0.25 3.17 -7.97
CA GLY A 64 0.28 2.12 -7.08
C GLY A 64 0.65 0.85 -7.85
N ILE A 65 1.95 0.64 -8.11
CA ILE A 65 2.49 -0.56 -8.78
C ILE A 65 3.11 -1.50 -7.74
N TYR A 66 2.54 -2.69 -7.60
CA TYR A 66 2.96 -3.73 -6.67
C TYR A 66 3.73 -4.81 -7.44
N ALA A 67 5.05 -4.85 -7.28
CA ALA A 67 5.87 -5.90 -7.86
C ALA A 67 5.57 -7.26 -7.22
N PHE A 68 5.58 -8.32 -8.03
CA PHE A 68 5.33 -9.68 -7.55
C PHE A 68 6.36 -10.16 -6.52
N THR A 69 7.60 -9.70 -6.64
CA THR A 69 8.68 -9.98 -5.68
C THR A 69 8.32 -9.44 -4.30
N VAL A 70 8.02 -8.14 -4.21
CA VAL A 70 7.63 -7.44 -2.97
C VAL A 70 6.39 -8.07 -2.33
N LEU A 71 5.38 -8.44 -3.14
CA LEU A 71 4.20 -9.13 -2.63
C LEU A 71 4.54 -10.52 -2.06
N ARG A 72 5.43 -11.27 -2.71
CA ARG A 72 5.87 -12.59 -2.20
C ARG A 72 6.68 -12.47 -0.92
N ASP A 73 7.60 -11.52 -0.86
CA ASP A 73 8.44 -11.29 0.33
C ASP A 73 7.58 -10.88 1.54
N SER A 74 6.48 -10.17 1.27
CA SER A 74 5.51 -9.72 2.28
C SER A 74 4.30 -10.63 2.42
N CYS A 75 4.40 -11.90 2.01
CA CYS A 75 3.25 -12.79 1.97
C CYS A 75 2.67 -13.08 3.37
N PRO A 76 1.37 -12.84 3.65
CA PRO A 76 0.75 -13.05 4.98
C PRO A 76 0.51 -14.54 5.32
N CYS A 77 1.04 -15.47 4.53
CA CYS A 77 0.75 -16.88 4.69
C CYS A 77 1.42 -17.45 5.93
N ALA A 78 0.78 -18.37 6.65
CA ALA A 78 1.36 -18.96 7.86
C ALA A 78 2.69 -19.70 7.58
N ASP A 79 2.85 -20.25 6.37
CA ASP A 79 4.08 -20.91 5.94
C ASP A 79 5.23 -19.92 5.67
N CYS A 80 4.89 -18.69 5.29
CA CYS A 80 5.81 -17.63 4.91
C CYS A 80 6.20 -16.79 6.13
N HIS A 81 5.19 -16.41 6.91
CA HIS A 81 5.27 -15.54 8.08
C HIS A 81 4.32 -16.08 9.16
N PRO A 82 4.80 -16.95 10.06
CA PRO A 82 3.98 -17.55 11.11
C PRO A 82 3.48 -16.53 12.14
N ALA A 83 4.10 -15.35 12.22
CA ALA A 83 3.72 -14.25 13.10
C ALA A 83 2.65 -13.30 12.49
N GLY A 84 2.24 -13.52 11.23
CA GLY A 84 1.33 -12.64 10.49
C GLY A 84 2.06 -11.73 9.48
N PRO A 85 1.32 -11.00 8.61
CA PRO A 85 1.93 -10.14 7.60
C PRO A 85 2.87 -9.10 8.22
N PRO A 86 3.98 -8.76 7.54
CA PRO A 86 4.80 -7.63 7.97
C PRO A 86 3.98 -6.34 7.96
N GLU A 87 4.27 -5.42 8.88
CA GLU A 87 3.52 -4.16 8.98
C GLU A 87 3.67 -3.29 7.73
N THR A 88 4.83 -3.37 7.07
CA THR A 88 5.15 -2.60 5.85
C THR A 88 5.53 -3.51 4.68
N LEU A 89 5.24 -3.11 3.44
CA LEU A 89 5.80 -3.77 2.25
C LEU A 89 7.32 -3.64 2.28
N VAL A 90 8.00 -4.79 2.29
CA VAL A 90 9.46 -4.85 2.19
C VAL A 90 9.84 -4.58 0.74
N ALA A 91 10.44 -3.41 0.48
CA ALA A 91 10.86 -2.96 -0.84
C ALA A 91 12.37 -3.02 -0.98
#